data_AF-A0A8T4MAD9-F1
#
_entry.id   AF-A0A8T4MAD9-F1
#
_cell.length_a   1.000
_cell.length_b   1.000
_cell.length_c   1.000
_cell.angle_alpha   90.00
_cell.angle_beta   90.00
_cell.angle_gamma   90.00
#
_symmetry.space_group_name_H-M   'P 1'
#
loop_
_entity.id
_entity.type
_entity.pdbx_description
1 polymer ?
#
loop_
_entity_poly.entity_id
_entity_poly.type
_entity_poly.pdbx_seq_one_letter_code
_entity_poly.pdbx_strand_id
1 'polypeptide(L)'
;MKKFESKEMEPKIAMISSATEVINFRKQNPSATSEQMMSHVSKATREYKGELAKIHAIASAGKVVSIMEKHPRYTSREVLAELVKNIPEIEESILQQQRELEEIKINK
;
A
#
# COMPACT_ATOMS: atom_id res chain seq x y z
N MET A 1 14.34 24.35 8.59
CA MET A 1 13.50 23.19 8.19
C MET A 1 13.70 22.96 6.70
N LYS A 2 14.27 21.82 6.29
CA LYS A 2 14.34 21.47 4.86
C LYS A 2 12.91 21.17 4.40
N LYS A 3 12.39 21.97 3.47
CA LYS A 3 11.18 21.62 2.70
C LYS A 3 11.52 20.34 1.96
N PHE A 4 10.94 19.21 2.38
CA PHE A 4 10.94 18.01 1.56
C PHE A 4 10.10 18.35 0.34
N GLU A 5 10.76 18.63 -0.78
CA GLU A 5 10.11 18.69 -2.07
C GLU A 5 9.46 17.32 -2.28
N SER A 6 8.13 17.31 -2.23
CA SER A 6 7.31 16.15 -2.53
C SER A 6 7.72 15.58 -3.89
N LYS A 7 8.31 14.39 -3.90
CA LYS A 7 8.66 13.68 -5.12
C LYS A 7 7.41 13.07 -5.72
N GLU A 8 7.26 13.20 -7.03
CA GLU A 8 6.42 12.28 -7.79
C GLU A 8 6.99 10.88 -7.57
N MET A 9 6.18 10.02 -6.95
CA MET A 9 6.64 8.72 -6.49
C MET A 9 6.22 7.67 -7.51
N GLU A 10 7.19 6.90 -7.99
CA GLU A 10 6.89 5.76 -8.87
C GLU A 10 5.99 4.76 -8.13
N PRO A 11 4.91 4.24 -8.76
CA PRO A 11 3.95 3.36 -8.11
C PRO A 11 4.57 2.18 -7.36
N LYS A 12 5.55 1.49 -7.97
CA LYS A 12 6.24 0.36 -7.33
C LYS A 12 7.02 0.77 -6.09
N ILE A 13 7.66 1.93 -6.11
CA ILE A 13 8.37 2.48 -4.95
C ILE A 13 7.36 2.82 -3.85
N ALA A 14 6.22 3.41 -4.22
CA ALA A 14 5.14 3.74 -3.28
C ALA A 14 4.60 2.47 -2.60
N MET A 15 4.47 1.36 -3.33
CA MET A 15 4.04 0.07 -2.78
C MET A 15 5.02 -0.50 -1.75
N ILE A 16 6.30 -0.54 -2.09
CA ILE A 16 7.33 -1.07 -1.19
C ILE A 16 7.50 -0.19 0.04
N SER A 17 7.40 1.14 -0.15
CA SER A 17 7.49 2.10 0.95
C SER A 17 6.33 1.93 1.94
N SER A 18 5.09 1.86 1.47
CA SER A 18 3.92 1.68 2.35
C SER A 18 3.92 0.32 3.03
N ALA A 19 4.31 -0.75 2.33
CA ALA A 19 4.49 -2.08 2.89
C ALA A 19 5.48 -2.10 4.06
N THR A 20 6.61 -1.44 3.87
CA THR A 20 7.64 -1.30 4.91
C THR A 20 7.11 -0.53 6.12
N GLU A 21 6.31 0.52 5.87
CA GLU A 21 5.68 1.33 6.91
C GLU A 21 4.70 0.50 7.76
N VAL A 22 3.86 -0.35 7.14
CA VAL A 22 2.97 -1.29 7.87
C VAL A 22 3.79 -2.21 8.77
N ILE A 23 4.84 -2.83 8.22
CA ILE A 23 5.67 -3.78 8.95
C ILE A 23 6.35 -3.10 10.14
N ASN A 24 6.90 -1.91 9.95
CA ASN A 24 7.54 -1.15 11.01
C ASN A 24 6.54 -0.73 12.09
N PHE A 25 5.35 -0.28 11.68
CA PHE A 25 4.30 0.08 12.62
C PHE A 25 3.87 -1.10 13.48
N ARG A 26 3.66 -2.29 12.90
CA ARG A 26 3.33 -3.51 13.66
C ARG A 26 4.46 -3.95 14.59
N LYS A 27 5.73 -3.80 14.19
CA LYS A 27 6.87 -4.10 15.07
C LYS A 27 6.90 -3.20 16.30
N GLN A 28 6.63 -1.92 16.10
CA GLN A 28 6.57 -0.95 17.20
C GLN A 28 5.30 -1.10 18.04
N ASN A 29 4.22 -1.63 17.43
CA ASN A 29 2.91 -1.81 18.05
C ASN A 29 2.41 -3.25 17.82
N PRO A 30 2.89 -4.25 18.57
CA PRO A 30 2.58 -5.66 18.33
C PRO A 30 1.10 -6.04 18.44
N SER A 31 0.28 -5.19 19.07
CA SER A 31 -1.17 -5.38 19.21
C SER A 31 -1.98 -4.56 18.20
N ALA A 32 -1.33 -3.84 17.27
CA ALA A 32 -2.01 -2.96 16.33
C ALA A 32 -3.00 -3.70 15.43
N THR A 33 -4.24 -3.23 15.35
CA THR A 33 -5.25 -3.80 14.46
C THR A 33 -4.99 -3.42 13.01
N SER A 34 -5.63 -4.15 12.09
CA SER A 34 -5.59 -3.88 10.65
C SER A 34 -6.08 -2.47 10.32
N GLU A 35 -7.11 -1.99 11.00
CA GLU A 35 -7.58 -0.60 10.88
C GLU A 35 -6.54 0.42 11.32
N GLN A 36 -5.84 0.18 12.44
CA GLN A 36 -4.79 1.06 12.94
C GLN A 36 -3.61 1.11 11.96
N MET A 37 -3.19 -0.04 11.43
CA MET A 37 -2.14 -0.12 10.41
C MET A 37 -2.53 0.63 9.13
N MET A 38 -3.75 0.44 8.64
CA MET A 38 -4.24 1.12 7.43
C MET A 38 -4.43 2.63 7.64
N SER A 39 -4.88 3.05 8.81
CA SER A 39 -5.01 4.47 9.18
C SER A 39 -3.64 5.16 9.22
N HIS A 40 -2.62 4.48 9.77
CA HIS A 40 -1.24 4.97 9.79
C HIS A 40 -0.70 5.20 8.38
N VAL A 41 -0.80 4.19 7.50
CA VAL A 41 -0.34 4.33 6.10
C VAL A 41 -1.12 5.42 5.37
N SER A 42 -2.44 5.47 5.56
CA SER A 42 -3.27 6.48 4.91
C SER A 42 -2.90 7.91 5.30
N LYS A 43 -2.35 8.11 6.51
CA LYS A 43 -1.79 9.41 6.91
C LYS A 43 -0.44 9.66 6.25
N ALA A 44 0.44 8.66 6.22
CA ALA A 44 1.76 8.74 5.62
C ALA A 44 1.71 9.01 4.09
N THR A 45 0.72 8.48 3.39
CA THR A 45 0.59 8.63 1.93
C THR A 45 -0.09 9.93 1.50
N ARG A 46 -0.61 10.75 2.44
CA ARG A 46 -1.24 12.05 2.10
C ARG A 46 -0.30 12.98 1.34
N GLU A 47 0.98 12.93 1.70
CA GLU A 47 2.04 13.77 1.14
C GLU A 47 2.52 13.31 -0.23
N TYR A 48 2.14 12.12 -0.68
CA TYR A 48 2.56 11.61 -1.99
C TYR A 48 1.96 12.49 -3.10
N LYS A 49 2.76 12.85 -4.09
CA LYS A 49 2.26 13.48 -5.33
C LYS A 49 1.87 12.39 -6.32
N GLY A 50 0.67 12.52 -6.91
CA GLY A 50 0.11 11.56 -7.85
C GLY A 50 -0.92 10.63 -7.20
N GLU A 51 -2.13 10.63 -7.75
CA GLU A 51 -3.24 9.78 -7.27
C GLU A 51 -2.94 8.29 -7.46
N LEU A 52 -2.32 7.93 -8.59
CA LEU A 52 -1.94 6.56 -8.90
C LEU A 52 -0.98 5.97 -7.85
N ALA A 53 0.03 6.73 -7.44
CA ALA A 53 0.99 6.31 -6.43
C ALA A 53 0.32 6.08 -5.07
N LYS A 54 -0.66 6.93 -4.70
CA LYS A 54 -1.45 6.74 -3.47
C LYS A 54 -2.27 5.46 -3.52
N ILE A 55 -2.96 5.20 -4.62
CA ILE A 55 -3.78 3.99 -4.79
C ILE A 55 -2.89 2.74 -4.64
N HIS A 56 -1.75 2.71 -5.32
CA HIS A 56 -0.80 1.60 -5.23
C HIS A 56 -0.25 1.42 -3.80
N ALA A 57 0.09 2.52 -3.12
CA ALA A 57 0.55 2.49 -1.74
C ALA A 57 -0.49 1.91 -0.78
N ILE A 58 -1.77 2.29 -0.93
CA ILE A 58 -2.85 1.77 -0.08
C ILE A 58 -3.15 0.31 -0.40
N ALA A 59 -3.22 -0.07 -1.67
CA ALA A 59 -3.51 -1.44 -2.08
C ALA A 59 -2.44 -2.43 -1.58
N SER A 60 -1.18 -2.07 -1.72
CA SER A 60 -0.05 -2.86 -1.20
C SER A 60 -0.04 -2.96 0.33
N ALA A 61 -0.35 -1.87 1.04
CA ALA A 61 -0.48 -1.90 2.50
C ALA A 61 -1.59 -2.87 2.95
N GLY A 62 -2.74 -2.85 2.28
CA GLY A 62 -3.82 -3.81 2.52
C GLY A 62 -3.39 -5.26 2.27
N LYS A 63 -2.66 -5.52 1.18
CA LYS A 63 -2.12 -6.86 0.90
C LYS A 63 -1.15 -7.32 1.99
N VAL A 64 -0.25 -6.45 2.44
CA VAL A 64 0.70 -6.75 3.53
C VAL A 64 -0.03 -7.09 4.83
N VAL A 65 -1.03 -6.29 5.21
CA VAL A 65 -1.87 -6.59 6.38
C VAL A 65 -2.49 -7.98 6.26
N SER A 66 -3.09 -8.29 5.09
CA SER A 66 -3.68 -9.62 4.85
C SER A 66 -2.65 -10.76 4.92
N ILE A 67 -1.44 -10.56 4.38
CA ILE A 67 -0.35 -11.54 4.47
C ILE A 67 0.02 -11.79 5.94
N MET A 68 0.16 -10.73 6.74
CA MET A 68 0.53 -10.83 8.15
C MET A 68 -0.56 -11.47 9.02
N GLU A 69 -1.83 -11.27 8.70
CA GLU A 69 -2.95 -11.95 9.34
C GLU A 69 -3.00 -13.45 9.00
N LYS A 70 -2.80 -13.79 7.71
CA LYS A 70 -2.78 -15.19 7.25
C LYS A 70 -1.54 -15.94 7.71
N HIS A 71 -0.41 -15.25 7.83
CA HIS A 71 0.89 -15.82 8.17
C HIS A 71 1.55 -15.05 9.34
N PRO A 72 1.03 -15.16 10.57
CA PRO A 72 1.49 -14.36 11.72
C PRO A 72 2.92 -14.65 12.16
N ARG A 73 3.53 -15.74 11.66
CA ARG A 73 4.92 -16.14 11.94
C ARG A 73 5.91 -15.66 10.89
N TYR A 74 5.44 -15.06 9.79
CA TYR A 74 6.35 -14.55 8.76
C TYR A 74 7.20 -13.42 9.31
N THR A 75 8.49 -13.51 9.01
CA THR A 75 9.43 -12.41 9.18
C THR A 75 9.12 -11.29 8.20
N SER A 76 9.62 -10.08 8.47
CA SER A 76 9.48 -8.95 7.54
C SER A 76 9.97 -9.25 6.13
N ARG A 77 11.04 -10.05 6.01
CA ARG A 77 11.59 -10.46 4.72
C ARG A 77 10.62 -11.36 3.96
N GLU A 78 9.99 -12.32 4.65
CA GLU A 78 9.01 -13.22 4.04
C GLU A 78 7.75 -12.47 3.63
N VAL A 79 7.26 -11.54 4.47
CA VAL A 79 6.12 -10.68 4.12
C VAL A 79 6.41 -9.85 2.86
N LEU A 80 7.58 -9.21 2.78
CA LEU A 80 7.97 -8.44 1.60
C LEU A 80 8.18 -9.32 0.36
N ALA A 81 8.82 -10.48 0.52
CA ALA A 81 9.00 -11.41 -0.59
C ALA A 81 7.65 -11.89 -1.14
N GLU A 82 6.69 -12.15 -0.26
CA GLU A 82 5.33 -12.53 -0.66
C GLU A 82 4.62 -11.36 -1.34
N LEU A 83 4.70 -10.14 -0.80
CA LEU A 83 4.17 -8.95 -1.46
C LEU A 83 4.72 -8.80 -2.89
N VAL A 84 6.03 -8.94 -3.09
CA VAL A 84 6.66 -8.77 -4.41
C VAL A 84 6.08 -9.74 -5.44
N LYS A 85 5.80 -10.99 -5.05
CA LYS A 85 5.12 -11.95 -5.94
C LYS A 85 3.70 -11.54 -6.28
N ASN A 86 3.03 -10.82 -5.39
CA ASN A 86 1.65 -10.37 -5.54
C ASN A 86 1.54 -8.98 -6.20
N ILE A 87 2.64 -8.28 -6.51
CA ILE A 87 2.60 -6.96 -7.17
C ILE A 87 1.81 -6.99 -8.49
N PRO A 88 2.02 -7.97 -9.40
CA PRO A 88 1.28 -8.01 -10.66
C PRO A 88 -0.24 -8.13 -10.45
N GLU A 89 -0.67 -8.94 -9.48
CA GLU A 89 -2.09 -9.10 -9.12
C GLU A 89 -2.68 -7.79 -8.59
N ILE A 90 -1.91 -7.05 -7.77
CA ILE A 90 -2.34 -5.74 -7.25
C ILE A 90 -2.48 -4.73 -8.41
N GLU A 91 -1.50 -4.67 -9.31
CA GLU A 91 -1.52 -3.77 -10.48
C GLU A 91 -2.72 -4.09 -11.38
N GLU A 92 -2.98 -5.37 -11.67
CA GLU A 92 -4.13 -5.81 -12.45
C GLU A 92 -5.46 -5.41 -11.79
N SER A 93 -5.58 -5.60 -10.47
CA SER A 93 -6.78 -5.20 -9.73
C SER A 93 -7.04 -3.70 -9.80
N ILE A 94 -5.99 -2.88 -9.67
CA ILE A 94 -6.10 -1.42 -9.78
C ILE A 94 -6.54 -1.01 -11.20
N LEU A 95 -5.92 -1.58 -12.23
CA LEU A 95 -6.26 -1.30 -13.62
C LEU A 95 -7.72 -1.70 -13.92
N GLN A 96 -8.17 -2.84 -13.41
CA GLN A 96 -9.54 -3.29 -13.57
C GLN A 96 -10.53 -2.31 -12.93
N GLN A 97 -10.28 -1.86 -11.71
CA GLN A 97 -11.12 -0.86 -11.04
C GLN A 97 -11.13 0.49 -11.79
N GLN A 98 -10.01 0.90 -12.37
CA GLN A 98 -9.94 2.11 -13.18
C GLN A 98 -10.80 2.00 -14.45
N ARG A 99 -10.76 0.85 -15.15
CA ARG A 99 -11.62 0.59 -16.32
C ARG A 99 -13.10 0.64 -15.96
N GLU A 100 -13.49 -0.01 -14.87
CA GLU A 100 -14.88 0.00 -14.40
C GLU A 100 -15.37 1.42 -14.06
N LEU A 101 -14.51 2.24 -13.43
CA LEU A 101 -14.84 3.63 -13.13
C LEU A 101 -14.99 4.50 -14.39
N GLU A 102 -14.21 4.23 -15.44
CA GLU A 102 -14.35 4.92 -16.73
C GLU A 102 -15.65 4.52 -17.44
N GLU A 103 -16.00 3.23 -17.46
CA GLU A 103 -17.26 2.74 -18.01
C GLU A 103 -18.48 3.37 -17.31
N ILE A 104 -18.44 3.51 -15.98
CA ILE A 104 -19.51 4.17 -15.22
C ILE A 104 -19.62 5.67 -15.58
N LYS A 105 -18.51 6.34 -15.87
CA LYS A 105 -18.53 7.77 -16.27
C LYS A 105 -19.08 7.98 -17.67
N ILE A 106 -18.84 7.04 -18.60
CA ILE A 106 -19.33 7.13 -19.98
C ILE A 106 -20.85 6.89 -20.06
N ASN A 107 -21.39 6.06 -19.17
CA ASN A 107 -22.81 5.69 -19.15
C ASN A 107 -23.70 6.63 -18.29
N LYS A 108 -23.16 7.74 -17.79
CA LYS A 108 -23.89 8.78 -17.03
C LYS A 108 -23.94 10.08 -17.82
#